data_AF-A0AAD2SQQ5-F1
#
_entry.id   AF-A0AAD2SQQ5-F1
#
_cell.length_a   1.000
_cell.length_b   1.000
_cell.length_c   1.000
_cell.angle_alpha   90.00
_cell.angle_beta   90.00
_cell.angle_gamma   90.00
#
_symmetry.space_group_name_H-M   'P 1'
#
loop_
_entity.id
_entity.type
_entity.pdbx_description
1 polymer ?
#
loop_
_entity_poly.entity_id
_entity_poly.type
_entity_poly.pdbx_seq_one_letter_code
_entity_poly.pdbx_strand_id
1 'polypeptide(L)' 'MANTQYLFWVMAGALTLLFIVISAFVGLSKGSKQGFITFALLFIAMLAGAFYIRH' A
#
# COMPACT_ATOMS: atom_id res chain seq x y z
N MET A 1 -6.20 -6.35 -27.05
CA MET A 1 -5.06 -5.97 -26.19
C MET A 1 -5.63 -5.34 -24.94
N ALA A 2 -5.38 -5.90 -23.75
CA ALA A 2 -5.83 -5.24 -22.52
C ALA A 2 -5.22 -3.84 -22.50
N ASN A 3 -6.05 -2.82 -22.24
CA ASN A 3 -5.58 -1.45 -22.20
C ASN A 3 -4.48 -1.36 -21.12
N THR A 4 -3.27 -0.97 -21.49
CA THR A 4 -2.12 -0.89 -20.56
C THR A 4 -2.47 -0.05 -19.33
N GLN A 5 -3.32 0.97 -19.51
CA GLN A 5 -3.85 1.78 -18.43
C GLN A 5 -4.75 0.98 -17.47
N TYR A 6 -5.57 0.07 -17.97
CA TYR A 6 -6.41 -0.81 -17.15
C TYR A 6 -5.55 -1.77 -16.33
N LEU A 7 -4.55 -2.40 -16.94
CA LEU A 7 -3.61 -3.29 -16.23
C LEU A 7 -2.84 -2.55 -15.12
N PHE A 8 -2.49 -1.29 -15.35
CA PHE A 8 -1.81 -0.46 -14.35
C PHE A 8 -2.68 -0.22 -13.11
N TRP A 9 -3.96 0.11 -13.30
CA TRP A 9 -4.92 0.28 -12.20
C TRP A 9 -5.20 -1.03 -11.45
N VAL A 10 -5.26 -2.16 -12.16
CA VAL A 10 -5.40 -3.48 -11.53
C VAL A 10 -4.17 -3.81 -10.68
N MET A 11 -2.96 -3.56 -11.18
CA MET A 11 -1.72 -3.79 -10.43
C MET A 11 -1.61 -2.89 -9.21
N ALA A 12 -1.96 -1.61 -9.34
CA ALA A 12 -2.00 -0.66 -8.23
C ALA A 12 -3.03 -1.07 -7.16
N GLY A 13 -4.23 -1.52 -7.58
CA GLY A 13 -5.25 -2.02 -6.67
C GLY A 13 -4.80 -3.29 -5.91
N ALA A 14 -4.18 -4.24 -6.62
CA ALA A 14 -3.65 -5.46 -6.01
C ALA A 14 -2.55 -5.16 -4.98
N LEU A 15 -1.61 -4.27 -5.32
CA LEU A 15 -0.55 -3.82 -4.40
C LEU A 15 -1.16 -3.17 -3.15
N THR A 16 -2.16 -2.32 -3.31
CA THR A 16 -2.84 -1.64 -2.19
C THR A 16 -3.50 -2.65 -1.24
N LEU A 17 -4.20 -3.65 -1.78
CA LEU A 17 -4.82 -4.70 -0.96
C LEU A 17 -3.78 -5.53 -0.20
N LEU A 18 -2.70 -5.93 -0.86
CA LEU A 18 -1.61 -6.70 -0.25
C LEU A 18 -0.97 -5.93 0.90
N PHE A 19 -0.83 -4.63 0.73
CA PHE A 19 -0.27 -3.71 1.69
C PHE A 19 -1.16 -3.47 2.92
N ILE A 20 -2.48 -3.37 2.70
CA ILE A 20 -3.47 -3.31 3.79
C ILE A 20 -3.43 -4.61 4.61
N VAL A 21 -3.38 -5.75 3.93
CA VAL A 21 -3.29 -7.07 4.58
C VAL A 21 -2.02 -7.17 5.43
N ILE A 22 -0.86 -6.80 4.89
CA ILE A 22 0.40 -6.78 5.64
C ILE A 22 0.31 -5.83 6.84
N SER A 23 -0.25 -4.64 6.67
CA SER A 23 -0.43 -3.67 7.76
C SER A 23 -1.30 -4.23 8.88
N ALA A 24 -2.39 -4.93 8.54
CA ALA A 24 -3.30 -5.54 9.51
C ALA A 24 -2.61 -6.68 10.28
N PHE A 25 -1.85 -7.54 9.60
CA PHE A 25 -1.06 -8.60 10.24
C PHE A 25 0.05 -8.03 11.15
N VAL A 26 0.69 -6.94 10.74
CA VAL A 26 1.73 -6.27 11.54
C VAL A 26 1.13 -5.55 12.75
N GLY A 27 -0.07 -4.96 12.61
CA GLY A 27 -0.83 -4.39 13.73
C GLY A 27 -1.25 -5.43 14.78
N LEU A 28 -1.47 -6.69 14.39
CA LEU A 28 -1.77 -7.79 15.30
C LEU A 28 -0.55 -8.31 16.08
N SER A 29 0.68 -8.09 15.59
CA SER A 29 1.90 -8.65 16.17
C SER A 29 2.40 -7.83 17.36
N LYS A 30 1.87 -8.12 18.56
CA LYS A 30 2.36 -7.92 19.96
C LYS A 30 3.17 -6.67 20.39
N GLY A 31 3.37 -5.66 19.55
CA GLY A 31 4.03 -4.41 19.89
C GLY A 31 3.30 -3.25 19.25
N SER A 32 2.37 -2.63 19.99
CA SER A 32 1.56 -1.49 19.52
C SER A 32 2.38 -0.39 18.82
N LYS A 33 3.63 -0.18 19.26
CA LYS A 33 4.57 0.79 18.65
C LYS A 33 5.08 0.34 17.27
N GLN A 34 5.33 -0.95 17.09
CA GLN A 34 5.90 -1.52 15.85
C GLN A 34 4.82 -1.62 14.76
N GLY A 35 3.58 -1.95 15.15
CA GLY A 35 2.40 -1.87 14.28
C GLY A 35 2.17 -0.46 13.74
N PHE A 36 2.25 0.55 14.63
CA PHE A 36 2.03 1.94 14.26
C PHE A 36 3.12 2.50 13.34
N ILE A 37 4.40 2.21 13.60
CA ILE A 37 5.51 2.62 12.74
C ILE A 37 5.37 2.01 11.34
N THR A 38 5.03 0.72 11.27
CA THR A 38 4.84 0.05 9.99
C THR A 38 3.67 0.65 9.23
N PHE A 39 2.53 0.90 9.88
CA PHE A 39 1.39 1.57 9.26
C PHE A 39 1.73 2.98 8.74
N ALA A 40 2.45 3.78 9.52
CA ALA A 40 2.86 5.13 9.12
C ALA A 40 3.80 5.13 7.90
N LEU A 41 4.78 4.23 7.88
CA LEU A 41 5.71 4.07 6.73
C LEU A 41 4.97 3.64 5.48
N LEU A 42 4.06 2.68 5.64
CA LEU A 42 3.23 2.16 4.57
C LEU A 42 2.34 3.29 4.00
N PHE A 43 1.67 4.05 4.87
CA PHE A 43 0.83 5.19 4.48
C PHE A 43 1.61 6.28 3.71
N ILE A 44 2.83 6.60 4.14
CA ILE A 44 3.69 7.57 3.45
C ILE A 44 4.12 7.06 2.07
N ALA A 45 4.48 5.78 1.94
CA ALA A 45 4.84 5.20 0.64
C ALA A 45 3.66 5.19 -0.35
N MET A 46 2.44 4.99 0.14
CA MET A 46 1.22 5.06 -0.67
C MET A 46 0.93 6.50 -1.15
N LEU A 47 1.07 7.50 -0.27
CA LEU A 47 0.96 8.91 -0.64
C LEU A 47 2.02 9.33 -1.65
N ALA A 48 3.27 8.88 -1.46
CA ALA A 48 4.37 9.13 -2.38
C ALA A 48 4.11 8.50 -3.75
N GLY A 49 3.64 7.25 -3.80
CA GLY A 49 3.26 6.58 -5.05
C GLY A 49 2.12 7.30 -5.78
N ALA A 50 1.10 7.75 -5.05
CA ALA A 50 -0.03 8.49 -5.63
C ALA A 50 0.39 9.86 -6.20
N PHE A 51 1.32 10.56 -5.54
CA PHE A 51 1.88 11.81 -6.05
C PHE A 51 2.80 11.60 -7.25
N TYR A 52 3.59 10.53 -7.25
CA TYR A 52 4.50 10.22 -8.35
C TYR A 52 3.76 9.79 -9.62
N ILE A 53 2.62 9.10 -9.50
CA ILE A 53 1.77 8.74 -10.65
C ILE A 53 1.08 9.95 -11.28
N ARG A 54 0.94 11.05 -10.52
CA ARG A 54 0.25 12.26 -10.98
C ARG A 54 1.17 13.23 -11.74
N HIS A 55 2.48 12.98 -11.79
CA HIS A 55 3.46 13.83 -12.45
C HIS A 55 4.01 13.19 -13.73
#